data_AF-A0A2V8SYH3-F1
#
_entry.id   AF-A0A2V8SYH3-F1
#
_cell.length_a   1.000
_cell.length_b   1.000
_cell.length_c   1.000
_cell.angle_alpha   90.00
_cell.angle_beta   90.00
_cell.angle_gamma   90.00
#
_symmetry.space_group_name_H-M   'P 1'
#
loop_
_entity.id
_entity.type
_entity.pdbx_description
1 polymer ?
#
loop_
_entity_poly.entity_id
_entity_poly.type
_entity_poly.pdbx_seq_one_letter_code
_entity_poly.pdbx_strand_id
1 'polypeptide(L)'
;MKKLGKIQTLAIAGLSAIALAAPIAIAQNAGGAEGQHKGEHGDWGGRREGGPRGGGEHFGGGMFRGLDLIDDQKTKLQQIHQSFDERTRPLREQLRAKHEELRQAEQGGTFNEALATQKLTEAAAIEAKLMGEEFRMRQESLSVLTPEQKTQLEQRRQQFEQKREQFREGRGRGREGQPQQ
;
A
#
# COMPACT_ATOMS: atom_id res chain seq x y z
N MET A 1 -44.51 -27.01 -40.52
CA MET A 1 -43.76 -28.08 -41.23
C MET A 1 -42.39 -28.22 -40.58
N LYS A 2 -42.12 -29.37 -39.95
CA LYS A 2 -40.85 -29.75 -39.30
C LYS A 2 -39.79 -30.13 -40.35
N LYS A 3 -38.53 -29.69 -40.20
CA LYS A 3 -37.24 -30.39 -40.49
C LYS A 3 -36.14 -29.62 -39.71
N LEU A 4 -35.52 -30.04 -38.59
CA LEU A 4 -34.65 -31.19 -38.24
C LEU A 4 -33.29 -31.28 -38.98
N GLY A 5 -32.21 -31.19 -38.19
CA GLY A 5 -30.85 -31.69 -38.43
C GLY A 5 -29.85 -30.63 -38.93
N LYS A 6 -28.61 -30.51 -38.42
CA LYS A 6 -27.70 -31.52 -37.87
C LYS A 6 -26.70 -30.92 -36.87
N ILE A 7 -26.38 -31.73 -35.87
CA ILE A 7 -25.31 -31.57 -34.88
C ILE A 7 -23.96 -31.90 -35.55
N GLN A 8 -22.92 -31.10 -35.30
CA GLN A 8 -21.52 -31.57 -35.36
C GLN A 8 -20.76 -31.03 -34.15
N THR A 9 -20.83 -31.81 -33.07
CA THR A 9 -19.84 -31.87 -32.00
C THR A 9 -18.48 -32.24 -32.59
N LEU A 10 -17.46 -31.39 -32.38
CA LEU A 10 -16.06 -31.81 -32.52
C LEU A 10 -15.35 -31.70 -31.17
N ALA A 11 -15.10 -32.90 -30.67
CA ALA A 11 -14.22 -33.36 -29.61
C ALA A 11 -13.17 -32.38 -29.06
N ILE A 12 -13.24 -32.24 -27.73
CA ILE A 12 -12.17 -31.82 -26.84
C ILE A 12 -11.05 -32.86 -26.91
N ALA A 13 -9.91 -32.51 -27.48
CA ALA A 13 -8.62 -33.14 -27.22
C ALA A 13 -7.89 -32.21 -26.23
N GLY A 14 -7.55 -32.56 -24.99
CA GLY A 14 -7.16 -33.88 -24.50
C GLY A 14 -5.63 -33.99 -24.47
N LEU A 15 -4.94 -33.07 -23.80
CA LEU A 15 -3.54 -33.23 -23.39
C LEU A 15 -3.34 -32.66 -21.98
N SER A 16 -3.77 -33.44 -20.99
CA SER A 16 -3.32 -33.29 -19.60
C SER A 16 -1.85 -33.69 -19.53
N ALA A 17 -0.95 -32.70 -19.59
CA ALA A 17 0.44 -32.91 -19.24
C ALA A 17 0.55 -33.04 -17.71
N ILE A 18 0.68 -34.27 -17.23
CA ILE A 18 1.05 -34.60 -15.86
C ILE A 18 2.51 -34.15 -15.67
N ALA A 19 2.71 -32.99 -15.07
CA ALA A 19 4.03 -32.59 -14.59
C ALA A 19 4.33 -33.36 -13.31
N LEU A 20 5.17 -34.39 -13.44
CA LEU A 20 5.77 -35.13 -12.33
C LEU A 20 6.56 -34.17 -11.44
N ALA A 21 6.05 -33.90 -10.24
CA ALA A 21 6.79 -33.24 -9.18
C ALA A 21 7.83 -34.22 -8.61
N ALA A 22 9.11 -33.95 -8.83
CA ALA A 22 10.19 -34.63 -8.12
C ALA A 22 10.40 -33.94 -6.76
N PRO A 23 10.42 -34.68 -5.63
CA PRO A 23 10.80 -34.09 -4.36
C PRO A 23 12.32 -33.83 -4.35
N ILE A 24 12.72 -32.57 -4.17
CA ILE A 24 14.10 -32.21 -3.86
C ILE A 24 14.36 -32.66 -2.41
N ALA A 25 15.30 -33.58 -2.25
CA ALA A 25 15.80 -34.00 -0.96
C ALA A 25 16.50 -32.81 -0.27
N ILE A 26 16.03 -32.42 0.91
CA ILE A 26 16.72 -31.45 1.77
C ILE A 26 17.79 -32.23 2.53
N ALA A 27 19.06 -31.99 2.19
CA ALA A 27 20.19 -32.47 2.96
C ALA A 27 20.26 -31.71 4.29
N GLN A 28 20.18 -32.46 5.39
CA GLN A 28 20.50 -31.97 6.73
C GLN A 28 22.01 -31.83 6.85
N ASN A 29 22.51 -30.64 7.18
CA ASN A 29 23.85 -30.48 7.71
C ASN A 29 23.74 -29.86 9.11
N ALA A 30 23.98 -30.70 10.10
CA ALA A 30 24.24 -30.32 11.48
C ALA A 30 25.75 -30.28 11.71
N GLY A 31 26.19 -29.28 12.48
CA GLY A 31 27.58 -29.06 12.88
C GLY A 31 28.11 -27.77 12.23
N GLY A 32 28.47 -26.71 12.94
CA GLY A 32 28.79 -26.53 14.34
C GLY A 32 29.94 -25.52 14.39
N ALA A 33 29.82 -24.46 15.19
CA ALA A 33 30.89 -23.71 15.85
C ALA A 33 30.42 -22.29 16.18
N GLU A 34 30.47 -21.98 17.47
CA GLU A 34 30.45 -20.63 18.02
C GLU A 34 31.54 -19.76 17.38
N GLY A 35 31.13 -18.55 16.98
CA GLY A 35 32.03 -17.47 16.61
C GLY A 35 31.41 -16.16 17.06
N GLN A 36 31.71 -15.77 18.29
CA GLN A 36 31.38 -14.45 18.83
C GLN A 36 32.23 -13.40 18.11
N HIS A 37 31.63 -12.68 17.16
CA HIS A 37 32.15 -11.40 16.69
C HIS A 37 31.04 -10.37 16.78
N LYS A 38 31.07 -9.65 17.91
CA LYS A 38 30.23 -8.49 18.20
C LYS A 38 30.72 -7.34 17.30
N GLY A 39 30.16 -7.26 16.09
CA GLY A 39 30.32 -6.11 15.22
C GLY A 39 29.53 -4.93 15.78
N GLU A 40 30.25 -3.93 16.26
CA GLU A 40 29.72 -2.63 16.67
C GLU A 40 29.07 -1.95 15.44
N HIS A 41 27.75 -2.07 15.34
CA HIS A 41 26.97 -1.26 14.41
C HIS A 41 26.94 0.17 14.93
N GLY A 42 27.56 1.08 14.17
CA GLY A 42 27.50 2.52 14.39
C GLY A 42 26.06 3.00 14.57
N ASP A 43 25.82 3.55 15.75
CA ASP A 43 24.60 4.23 16.17
C ASP A 43 24.38 5.47 15.28
N TRP A 44 23.58 5.31 14.22
CA TRP A 44 22.91 6.45 13.60
C TRP A 44 21.62 6.71 14.39
N GLY A 45 21.80 7.39 15.52
CA GLY A 45 20.75 7.89 16.39
C GLY A 45 19.67 8.64 15.63
N GLY A 46 18.53 7.97 15.45
CA GLY A 46 17.34 8.52 14.82
C GLY A 46 16.11 7.62 14.98
N ARG A 47 16.13 6.67 15.91
CA ARG A 47 14.94 5.91 16.30
C ARG A 47 14.05 6.84 17.12
N ARG A 48 13.24 7.66 16.44
CA ARG A 48 12.04 8.19 17.07
C ARG A 48 11.20 6.97 17.45
N GLU A 49 11.16 6.74 18.73
CA GLU A 49 10.29 5.86 19.47
C GLU A 49 8.83 6.19 19.10
N GLY A 50 8.39 5.68 17.96
CA GLY A 50 6.99 5.55 17.63
C GLY A 50 6.49 4.35 18.40
N GLY A 51 6.07 4.57 19.64
CA GLY A 51 5.29 3.60 20.40
C GLY A 51 4.12 3.07 19.57
N PRO A 52 3.51 1.94 19.95
CA PRO A 52 2.50 1.28 19.15
C PRO A 52 1.47 2.32 18.75
N ARG A 53 1.46 2.69 17.46
CA ARG A 53 0.37 3.48 16.92
C ARG A 53 -0.81 2.54 17.00
N GLY A 54 -1.53 2.63 18.12
CA GLY A 54 -2.79 1.96 18.31
C GLY A 54 -3.59 2.20 17.05
N GLY A 55 -4.01 1.12 16.41
CA GLY A 55 -5.08 1.11 15.44
C GLY A 55 -6.39 1.42 16.16
N GLY A 56 -6.43 2.58 16.82
CA GLY A 56 -7.58 3.15 17.47
C GLY A 56 -8.19 4.17 16.52
N GLU A 57 -9.37 3.83 16.04
CA GLU A 57 -10.45 4.65 15.49
C GLU A 57 -10.17 6.14 15.22
N HIS A 58 -9.19 6.46 14.37
CA HIS A 58 -9.11 7.77 13.74
C HIS A 58 -9.73 7.69 12.35
N PHE A 59 -11.06 7.54 12.31
CA PHE A 59 -11.87 7.79 11.13
C PHE A 59 -11.48 9.19 10.58
N GLY A 60 -10.83 9.24 9.41
CA GLY A 60 -10.39 10.49 8.78
C GLY A 60 -9.10 11.10 9.33
N GLY A 61 -8.25 10.30 9.96
CA GLY A 61 -7.02 10.67 10.68
C GLY A 61 -6.01 11.50 9.89
N GLY A 62 -6.28 12.80 9.81
CA GLY A 62 -5.42 13.83 9.24
C GLY A 62 -6.22 14.95 8.58
N MET A 63 -7.23 14.58 7.79
CA MET A 63 -7.97 15.55 6.98
C MET A 63 -8.91 16.43 7.82
N PHE A 64 -9.68 15.86 8.75
CA PHE A 64 -10.69 16.61 9.52
C PHE A 64 -10.26 16.89 10.96
N ARG A 65 -8.98 16.65 11.29
CA ARG A 65 -8.46 16.82 12.64
C ARG A 65 -8.56 18.30 13.06
N GLY A 66 -9.33 18.56 14.12
CA GLY A 66 -9.49 19.90 14.69
C GLY A 66 -10.61 20.73 14.06
N LEU A 67 -11.51 20.13 13.29
CA LEU A 67 -12.83 20.71 12.99
C LEU A 67 -13.82 20.32 14.10
N ASP A 68 -14.68 21.27 14.50
CA ASP A 68 -15.79 21.00 15.41
C ASP A 68 -16.91 20.32 14.62
N LEU A 69 -16.89 18.98 14.61
CA LEU A 69 -17.89 18.15 13.96
C LEU A 69 -19.02 17.82 14.93
N ILE A 70 -20.28 17.99 14.51
CA ILE A 70 -21.44 17.51 15.26
C ILE A 70 -21.58 15.99 15.11
N ASP A 71 -22.34 15.35 16.00
CA ASP A 71 -22.41 13.89 16.08
C ASP A 71 -22.99 13.23 14.81
N ASP A 72 -23.94 13.90 14.15
CA ASP A 72 -24.46 13.47 12.85
C ASP A 72 -23.38 13.47 11.76
N GLN A 73 -22.50 14.48 11.76
CA GLN A 73 -21.39 14.57 10.82
C GLN A 73 -20.36 13.46 11.09
N LYS A 74 -20.02 13.21 12.36
CA LYS A 74 -19.11 12.13 12.75
C LYS A 74 -19.65 10.77 12.29
N THR A 75 -20.93 10.52 12.52
CA THR A 75 -21.60 9.27 12.12
C THR A 75 -21.54 9.07 10.61
N LYS A 76 -21.86 10.11 9.82
CA LYS A 76 -21.76 10.04 8.35
C LYS A 76 -20.33 9.81 7.87
N LEU A 77 -19.35 10.49 8.46
CA LEU A 77 -17.94 10.28 8.12
C LEU A 77 -17.48 8.86 8.44
N GLN A 78 -17.91 8.31 9.58
CA GLN A 78 -17.63 6.92 9.94
C GLN A 78 -18.21 5.93 8.92
N GLN A 79 -19.45 6.13 8.48
CA GLN A 79 -20.08 5.30 7.45
C GLN A 79 -19.35 5.39 6.11
N ILE A 80 -18.93 6.60 5.70
CA ILE A 80 -18.13 6.79 4.47
C ILE A 80 -16.82 6.02 4.56
N HIS A 81 -16.12 6.10 5.69
CA HIS A 81 -14.89 5.36 5.93
C HIS A 81 -15.10 3.85 5.91
N GLN A 82 -16.14 3.35 6.59
CA GLN A 82 -16.45 1.93 6.60
C GLN A 82 -16.75 1.41 5.18
N SER A 83 -17.55 2.15 4.40
CA SER A 83 -17.83 1.78 3.01
C SER A 83 -16.57 1.79 2.14
N PHE A 84 -15.70 2.78 2.32
CA PHE A 84 -14.41 2.81 1.63
C PHE A 84 -13.52 1.62 2.00
N ASP A 85 -13.47 1.23 3.27
CA ASP A 85 -12.70 0.07 3.72
C ASP A 85 -13.25 -1.22 3.12
N GLU A 86 -14.58 -1.40 3.11
CA GLU A 86 -15.25 -2.54 2.48
C GLU A 86 -14.96 -2.62 0.98
N ARG A 87 -15.04 -1.49 0.25
CA ARG A 87 -14.75 -1.42 -1.19
C ARG A 87 -13.28 -1.65 -1.52
N THR A 88 -12.37 -1.17 -0.68
CA THR A 88 -10.93 -1.21 -0.98
C THR A 88 -10.19 -2.41 -0.41
N ARG A 89 -10.75 -3.10 0.59
CA ARG A 89 -10.14 -4.32 1.17
C ARG A 89 -9.65 -5.32 0.13
N PRO A 90 -10.45 -5.76 -0.87
CA PRO A 90 -9.97 -6.71 -1.88
C PRO A 90 -8.83 -6.15 -2.74
N LEU A 91 -8.84 -4.84 -3.05
CA LEU A 91 -7.77 -4.18 -3.80
C LEU A 91 -6.46 -4.15 -2.99
N ARG A 92 -6.54 -3.85 -1.68
CA ARG A 92 -5.39 -3.86 -0.78
C ARG A 92 -4.79 -5.27 -0.64
N GLU A 93 -5.64 -6.29 -0.55
CA GLU A 93 -5.23 -7.69 -0.51
C GLU A 93 -4.51 -8.11 -1.81
N GLN A 94 -5.07 -7.72 -2.97
CA GLN A 94 -4.43 -7.96 -4.27
C GLN A 94 -3.08 -7.26 -4.40
N LEU A 95 -2.98 -5.99 -4.00
CA LEU A 95 -1.73 -5.24 -4.05
C LEU A 95 -0.65 -5.86 -3.16
N ARG A 96 -1.03 -6.30 -1.94
CA ARG A 96 -0.12 -7.02 -1.04
C ARG A 96 0.41 -8.30 -1.67
N ALA A 97 -0.46 -9.08 -2.30
CA ALA A 97 -0.05 -10.30 -3.00
C ALA A 97 0.93 -10.00 -4.15
N LYS A 98 0.69 -8.94 -4.92
CA LYS A 98 1.60 -8.52 -6.01
C LYS A 98 2.98 -8.08 -5.51
N HIS A 99 3.03 -7.34 -4.40
CA HIS A 99 4.31 -7.00 -3.77
C HIS A 99 5.04 -8.22 -3.23
N GLU A 100 4.33 -9.23 -2.73
CA GLU A 100 4.93 -10.49 -2.32
C GLU A 100 5.51 -11.27 -3.50
N GLU A 101 4.77 -11.38 -4.62
CA GLU A 101 5.26 -11.98 -5.86
C GLU A 101 6.56 -11.30 -6.35
N LEU A 102 6.62 -9.97 -6.30
CA LEU A 102 7.82 -9.19 -6.66
C LEU A 102 9.01 -9.50 -5.73
N ARG A 103 8.79 -9.48 -4.41
CA ARG A 103 9.84 -9.81 -3.41
C ARG A 103 10.38 -11.21 -3.59
N GLN A 104 9.55 -12.19 -3.95
CA GLN A 104 9.98 -13.56 -4.20
C GLN A 104 10.77 -13.67 -5.51
N ALA A 105 10.37 -12.94 -6.55
CA ALA A 105 11.11 -12.91 -7.82
C ALA A 105 12.52 -12.31 -7.67
N GLU A 106 12.71 -11.34 -6.78
CA GLU A 106 14.02 -10.74 -6.48
C GLU A 106 15.00 -11.71 -5.80
N GLN A 107 14.50 -12.67 -5.01
CA GLN A 107 15.33 -13.65 -4.28
C GLN A 107 15.96 -14.72 -5.18
N GLY A 108 15.51 -14.85 -6.43
CA GLY A 108 15.96 -15.87 -7.39
C GLY A 108 17.35 -15.64 -8.01
N GLY A 109 18.08 -14.58 -7.62
CA GLY A 109 19.48 -14.35 -7.99
C GLY A 109 19.72 -13.83 -9.42
N THR A 110 18.72 -13.83 -10.29
CA THR A 110 18.80 -13.24 -11.64
C THR A 110 17.64 -12.28 -11.87
N PHE A 111 17.95 -11.04 -12.26
CA PHE A 111 16.94 -10.06 -12.63
C PHE A 111 16.25 -10.44 -13.94
N ASN A 112 14.93 -10.59 -13.90
CA ASN A 112 14.08 -10.73 -15.09
C ASN A 112 13.28 -9.46 -15.30
N GLU A 113 13.76 -8.60 -16.19
CA GLU A 113 13.16 -7.29 -16.49
C GLU A 113 11.72 -7.39 -17.00
N ALA A 114 11.44 -8.36 -17.87
CA ALA A 114 10.11 -8.54 -18.45
C ALA A 114 9.09 -8.93 -17.38
N LEU A 115 9.46 -9.86 -16.49
CA LEU A 115 8.63 -10.26 -15.35
C LEU A 115 8.41 -9.10 -14.37
N ALA A 116 9.48 -8.38 -14.02
CA ALA A 116 9.40 -7.24 -13.11
C ALA A 116 8.48 -6.15 -13.66
N THR A 117 8.66 -5.78 -14.94
CA THR A 117 7.84 -4.77 -15.63
C THR A 117 6.37 -5.18 -15.66
N GLN A 118 6.07 -6.45 -15.96
CA GLN A 118 4.71 -6.95 -15.95
C GLN A 118 4.07 -6.81 -14.56
N LYS A 119 4.74 -7.28 -13.51
CA LYS A 119 4.20 -7.28 -12.14
C LYS A 119 4.04 -5.87 -11.58
N LEU A 120 4.97 -4.97 -11.87
CA LEU A 120 4.86 -3.55 -11.52
C LEU A 120 3.70 -2.88 -12.25
N THR A 121 3.48 -3.19 -13.52
CA THR A 121 2.33 -2.67 -14.28
C THR A 121 1.00 -3.14 -13.68
N GLU A 122 0.91 -4.41 -13.30
CA GLU A 122 -0.25 -4.97 -12.61
C GLU A 122 -0.50 -4.28 -11.25
N ALA A 123 0.56 -4.05 -10.46
CA ALA A 123 0.47 -3.34 -9.18
C ALA A 123 0.02 -1.89 -9.36
N ALA A 124 0.60 -1.16 -10.32
CA ALA A 124 0.23 0.22 -10.63
C ALA A 124 -1.26 0.36 -11.02
N ALA A 125 -1.81 -0.62 -11.74
CA ALA A 125 -3.24 -0.63 -12.07
C ALA A 125 -4.13 -0.78 -10.83
N ILE A 126 -3.70 -1.53 -9.82
CA ILE A 126 -4.43 -1.67 -8.55
C ILE A 126 -4.30 -0.39 -7.71
N GLU A 127 -3.11 0.20 -7.67
CA GLU A 127 -2.87 1.49 -7.00
C GLU A 127 -3.72 2.61 -7.60
N ALA A 128 -3.84 2.66 -8.93
CA ALA A 128 -4.72 3.62 -9.60
C ALA A 128 -6.19 3.48 -9.16
N LYS A 129 -6.68 2.24 -8.99
CA LYS A 129 -8.04 1.99 -8.48
C LYS A 129 -8.19 2.44 -7.03
N LEU A 130 -7.20 2.16 -6.18
CA LEU A 130 -7.18 2.61 -4.79
C LEU A 130 -7.21 4.14 -4.70
N MET A 131 -6.40 4.84 -5.50
CA MET A 131 -6.40 6.30 -5.57
C MET A 131 -7.76 6.86 -6.00
N GLY A 132 -8.44 6.20 -6.96
CA GLY A 132 -9.79 6.56 -7.37
C GLY A 132 -10.81 6.46 -6.21
N GLU A 133 -10.75 5.38 -5.43
CA GLU A 133 -11.61 5.20 -4.25
C GLU A 133 -11.27 6.21 -3.13
N GLU A 134 -10.00 6.54 -2.94
CA GLU A 134 -9.57 7.57 -1.97
C GLU A 134 -10.10 8.96 -2.35
N PHE A 135 -10.03 9.30 -3.65
CA PHE A 135 -10.60 10.54 -4.16
C PHE A 135 -12.11 10.59 -3.94
N ARG A 136 -12.82 9.49 -4.22
CA ARG A 136 -14.26 9.37 -4.00
C ARG A 136 -14.62 9.55 -2.53
N MET A 137 -13.97 8.80 -1.63
CA MET A 137 -14.17 8.91 -0.18
C MET A 137 -13.95 10.35 0.31
N ARG A 138 -12.91 11.03 -0.21
CA ARG A 138 -12.61 12.42 0.12
C ARG A 138 -13.71 13.38 -0.32
N GLN A 139 -14.23 13.23 -1.53
CA GLN A 139 -15.35 14.05 -2.03
C GLN A 139 -16.62 13.82 -1.21
N GLU A 140 -16.97 12.55 -0.94
CA GLU A 140 -18.10 12.18 -0.09
C GLU A 140 -17.95 12.81 1.31
N SER A 141 -16.76 12.75 1.90
CA SER A 141 -16.49 13.33 3.23
C SER A 141 -16.61 14.86 3.24
N LEU A 142 -16.11 15.53 2.21
CA LEU A 142 -16.26 16.99 2.07
C LEU A 142 -17.73 17.41 1.93
N SER A 143 -18.58 16.58 1.34
CA SER A 143 -20.01 16.88 1.20
C SER A 143 -20.77 16.95 2.53
N VAL A 144 -20.23 16.32 3.58
CA VAL A 144 -20.81 16.31 4.94
C VAL A 144 -20.55 17.63 5.70
N LEU A 145 -19.52 18.38 5.30
CA LEU A 145 -19.10 19.61 5.98
C LEU A 145 -19.92 20.83 5.58
N THR A 146 -20.10 21.76 6.51
CA THR A 146 -20.68 23.08 6.23
C THR A 146 -19.71 23.95 5.40
N PRO A 147 -20.19 24.99 4.71
CA PRO A 147 -19.33 25.93 3.98
C PRO A 147 -18.24 26.57 4.84
N GLU A 148 -18.55 26.87 6.10
CA GLU A 148 -17.63 27.47 7.07
C GLU A 148 -16.53 26.48 7.45
N GLN A 149 -16.88 25.22 7.73
CA GLN A 149 -15.93 24.15 8.01
C GLN A 149 -15.00 23.87 6.81
N LYS A 150 -15.52 23.94 5.58
CA LYS A 150 -14.70 23.82 4.36
C LYS A 150 -13.68 24.95 4.24
N THR A 151 -14.09 26.18 4.55
CA THR A 151 -13.19 27.34 4.56
C THR A 151 -12.09 27.18 5.61
N GLN A 152 -12.43 26.72 6.82
CA GLN A 152 -11.44 26.44 7.87
C GLN A 152 -10.45 25.34 7.44
N LEU A 153 -10.93 24.31 6.75
CA LEU A 153 -10.08 23.24 6.24
C LEU A 153 -9.06 23.75 5.22
N GLU A 154 -9.49 24.61 4.31
CA GLU A 154 -8.61 25.23 3.29
C GLU A 154 -7.53 26.11 3.92
N GLN A 155 -7.91 26.95 4.89
CA GLN A 155 -6.95 27.79 5.63
C GLN A 155 -5.89 26.95 6.35
N ARG A 156 -6.31 25.86 7.00
CA ARG A 156 -5.39 24.93 7.67
C ARG A 156 -4.46 24.23 6.68
N ARG A 157 -4.95 23.88 5.49
CA ARG A 157 -4.13 23.28 4.43
C ARG A 157 -2.98 24.22 4.04
N GLN A 158 -3.30 25.49 3.80
CA GLN A 158 -2.29 26.51 3.44
C GLN A 158 -1.25 26.70 4.55
N GLN A 159 -1.68 26.77 5.82
CA GLN A 159 -0.77 26.86 6.96
C GLN A 159 0.14 25.63 7.07
N PHE A 160 -0.39 24.44 6.79
CA PHE A 160 0.40 23.21 6.81
C PHE A 160 1.42 23.17 5.68
N GLU A 161 1.05 23.63 4.48
CA GLU A 161 1.95 23.76 3.33
C GLU A 161 3.10 24.72 3.62
N GLN A 162 2.82 25.91 4.15
CA GLN A 162 3.84 26.88 4.57
C GLN A 162 4.80 26.31 5.61
N LYS A 163 4.28 25.62 6.64
CA LYS A 163 5.12 24.94 7.63
C LYS A 163 6.00 23.88 6.96
N ARG A 164 5.43 23.09 6.05
CA ARG A 164 6.18 22.04 5.33
C ARG A 164 7.29 22.64 4.47
N GLU A 165 7.07 23.78 3.84
CA GLU A 165 8.08 24.53 3.09
C GLU A 165 9.20 25.03 4.00
N GLN A 166 8.87 25.68 5.12
CA GLN A 166 9.85 26.12 6.12
C GLN A 166 10.69 24.96 6.66
N PHE A 167 10.07 23.80 6.93
CA PHE A 167 10.79 22.59 7.34
C PHE A 167 11.71 22.05 6.24
N ARG A 168 11.33 22.15 4.96
CA ARG A 168 12.17 21.74 3.82
C ARG A 168 13.37 22.67 3.68
N GLU A 169 13.16 23.98 3.77
CA GLU A 169 14.23 24.99 3.71
C GLU A 169 15.21 24.87 4.87
N GLY A 170 14.70 24.64 6.09
CA GLY A 170 15.53 24.42 7.28
C GLY A 170 16.39 23.15 7.21
N ARG A 171 15.90 22.08 6.57
CA ARG A 171 16.71 20.88 6.30
C ARG A 171 17.74 21.06 5.19
N GLY A 172 17.48 21.95 4.22
CA GLY A 172 18.44 22.27 3.16
C GLY A 172 19.67 23.02 3.70
N ARG A 173 19.46 24.01 4.56
CA ARG A 173 20.55 24.82 5.15
C ARG A 173 21.45 24.06 6.13
N GLY A 174 20.98 22.96 6.72
CA GLY A 174 21.77 22.13 7.64
C GLY A 174 22.85 21.27 6.96
N ARG A 175 22.80 21.12 5.63
CA ARG A 175 23.75 20.28 4.86
C ARG A 175 24.88 21.06 4.19
N GLU A 176 24.76 22.38 4.04
CA GLU A 176 25.75 23.25 3.38
C GLU A 176 26.75 23.90 4.36
N GLY A 177 26.57 23.72 5.67
CA GLY A 177 27.35 24.39 6.72
C GLY A 177 28.40 23.54 7.45
N GLN A 178 28.70 22.32 7.01
CA GLN A 178 29.79 21.53 7.60
C GLN A 178 31.07 21.74 6.78
N PRO A 179 32.04 22.57 7.22
CA PRO A 179 33.38 22.52 6.65
C PRO A 179 33.95 21.12 6.94
N GLN A 180 34.40 20.44 5.89
CA GLN A 180 35.22 19.23 6.02
C GLN A 180 36.48 19.64 6.78
N GLN A 181 36.61 19.17 8.03
CA GLN A 181 37.88 19.23 8.77
C GLN A 181 38.74 18.03 8.39
#